data_AF-A0A7T3FVC2-F1
#
_entry.id   AF-A0A7T3FVC2-F1
#
_cell.length_a   1.000
_cell.length_b   1.000
_cell.length_c   1.000
_cell.angle_alpha   90.00
_cell.angle_beta   90.00
_cell.angle_gamma   90.00
#
_symmetry.space_group_name_H-M   'P 1'
#
loop_
_entity.id
_entity.type
_entity.pdbx_description
1 polymer ?
#
loop_
_entity_poly.entity_id
_entity_poly.type
_entity_poly.pdbx_seq_one_letter_code
_entity_poly.pdbx_strand_id
1 'polypeptide(L)'
;MYAVVGCSDCSMLWVVEGRPETSQCPRCGTTRQYAKRKKFVSTEQEDHAREVRASMLANRQGHGEAFAELDSFTEMERQIDDVGPSDEEYLEGSGLDADAVAEAGERAMEASGSTSRKERVRRAVRECDEATADAVVSHAAERGVDPEYTRKTLQKLVRAGEATENRGVYRLL
;
A
#
# COMPACT_ATOMS: atom_id res chain seq x y z
N MET A 1 -4.11 0.04 15.64
CA MET A 1 -4.56 -0.73 16.82
C MET A 1 -5.15 -2.07 16.42
N TYR A 2 -4.70 -3.13 17.08
CA TYR A 2 -5.11 -4.52 16.92
C TYR A 2 -5.43 -5.13 18.29
N ALA A 3 -6.40 -6.03 18.35
CA ALA A 3 -6.75 -6.75 19.57
C ALA A 3 -6.96 -8.24 19.34
N VAL A 4 -6.39 -9.08 20.19
CA VAL A 4 -6.67 -10.51 20.20
C VAL A 4 -7.93 -10.75 21.02
N VAL A 5 -8.97 -11.30 20.39
CA VAL A 5 -10.27 -11.57 21.02
C VAL A 5 -10.63 -13.05 20.97
N GLY A 6 -11.56 -13.45 21.83
CA GLY A 6 -12.07 -14.81 21.90
C GLY A 6 -13.58 -14.92 21.73
N CYS A 7 -14.03 -16.06 21.20
CA CYS A 7 -15.43 -16.44 21.18
C CYS A 7 -15.79 -17.14 22.50
N SER A 8 -16.85 -16.69 23.16
CA SER A 8 -17.36 -17.34 24.36
C SER A 8 -17.96 -18.71 24.08
N ASP A 9 -18.41 -18.95 22.85
CA ASP A 9 -19.25 -20.11 22.51
C ASP A 9 -18.42 -21.28 21.96
N CYS A 10 -17.34 -21.00 21.21
CA CYS A 10 -16.45 -22.04 20.65
C CYS A 10 -14.97 -21.86 20.97
N SER A 11 -14.62 -20.90 21.84
CA SER A 11 -13.26 -20.59 22.30
C SER A 11 -12.23 -20.24 21.21
N MET A 12 -12.69 -19.99 19.98
CA MET A 12 -11.84 -19.53 18.87
C MET A 12 -11.19 -18.19 19.21
N LEU A 13 -9.90 -18.03 18.90
CA LEU A 13 -9.13 -16.80 19.03
C LEU A 13 -8.84 -16.19 17.65
N TRP A 14 -8.98 -14.88 17.51
CA TRP A 14 -8.63 -14.14 16.28
C TRP A 14 -8.20 -12.70 16.59
N VAL A 15 -7.60 -12.04 15.60
CA VAL A 15 -7.19 -10.63 15.69
C VAL A 15 -8.29 -9.76 15.08
N VAL A 16 -8.62 -8.66 15.75
CA VAL A 16 -9.51 -7.61 15.23
C VAL A 16 -8.69 -6.35 15.03
N GLU A 17 -8.77 -5.77 13.84
CA GLU A 17 -8.20 -4.47 13.52
C GLU A 17 -9.15 -3.34 13.93
N GLY A 18 -8.59 -2.27 14.48
CA GLY A 18 -9.30 -1.07 14.87
C GLY A 18 -10.27 -1.28 16.05
N ARG A 19 -11.40 -0.57 15.99
CA ARG A 19 -12.46 -0.60 17.01
C ARG A 19 -13.85 -0.67 16.35
N PRO A 20 -14.16 -1.76 15.64
CA PRO A 20 -15.47 -1.91 15.00
C PRO A 20 -16.58 -1.99 16.05
N GLU A 21 -17.82 -1.73 15.66
CA GLU A 21 -18.96 -1.84 16.59
C GLU A 21 -19.20 -3.30 17.00
N THR A 22 -19.04 -4.22 16.06
CA THR A 22 -19.25 -5.66 16.26
C THR A 22 -18.09 -6.47 15.73
N SER A 23 -18.00 -7.73 16.18
CA SER A 23 -17.05 -8.71 15.68
C SER A 23 -17.73 -10.06 15.55
N GLN A 24 -17.57 -10.69 14.40
CA GLN A 24 -18.08 -12.02 14.12
C GLN A 24 -17.00 -13.07 14.38
N CYS A 25 -17.35 -14.17 15.03
CA CYS A 25 -16.44 -15.28 15.19
C CYS A 25 -16.22 -15.97 13.82
N PRO A 26 -14.97 -16.11 13.34
CA PRO A 26 -14.70 -16.71 12.03
C PRO A 26 -14.96 -18.23 11.98
N ARG A 27 -15.15 -18.88 13.13
CA ARG A 27 -15.41 -20.33 13.21
C ARG A 27 -16.89 -20.69 13.28
N CYS A 28 -17.64 -20.05 14.17
CA CYS A 28 -19.05 -20.39 14.42
C CYS A 28 -20.05 -19.32 13.95
N GLY A 29 -19.58 -18.21 13.38
CA GLY A 29 -20.42 -17.13 12.87
C GLY A 29 -21.10 -16.27 13.95
N THR A 30 -20.91 -16.55 15.24
CA THR A 30 -21.56 -15.77 16.31
C THR A 30 -21.02 -14.34 16.36
N THR A 31 -21.93 -13.37 16.18
CA THR A 31 -21.64 -11.93 16.24
C THR A 31 -21.91 -11.37 17.64
N ARG A 32 -21.00 -10.54 18.16
CA ARG A 32 -21.18 -9.79 19.40
C ARG A 32 -20.57 -8.39 19.28
N GLN A 33 -21.05 -7.46 20.08
CA GLN A 33 -20.45 -6.12 20.20
C GLN A 33 -18.97 -6.23 20.57
N TYR A 34 -18.10 -5.54 19.84
CA TYR A 34 -16.65 -5.57 20.07
C TYR A 34 -16.33 -5.12 21.50
N ALA A 35 -17.00 -4.07 21.99
CA ALA A 35 -16.85 -3.58 23.36
C ALA A 35 -17.07 -4.67 24.43
N LYS A 36 -17.93 -5.67 24.15
CA LYS A 36 -18.24 -6.79 25.06
C LYS A 36 -17.36 -8.03 24.87
N ARG A 37 -16.52 -8.09 23.84
CA ARG A 37 -15.55 -9.19 23.67
C ARG A 37 -14.47 -9.11 24.75
N LYS A 38 -13.99 -10.27 25.22
CA LYS A 38 -12.75 -10.33 26.01
C LYS A 38 -11.58 -10.02 25.08
N LYS A 39 -10.78 -9.00 25.42
CA LYS A 39 -9.51 -8.69 24.76
C LYS A 39 -8.40 -9.29 25.60
N PHE A 40 -7.60 -10.16 25.01
CA PHE A 40 -6.46 -10.78 25.68
C PHE A 40 -5.22 -9.87 25.60
N VAL A 41 -5.06 -9.18 24.48
CA VAL A 41 -4.08 -8.10 24.29
C VAL A 41 -4.70 -7.05 23.36
N SER A 42 -4.24 -5.81 23.53
CA SER A 42 -4.48 -4.70 22.61
C SER A 42 -3.13 -4.02 22.35
N THR A 43 -2.78 -3.81 21.09
CA THR A 43 -1.48 -3.26 20.67
C THR A 43 -1.63 -2.41 19.41
N GLU A 44 -0.66 -1.54 19.12
CA GLU A 44 -0.61 -0.83 17.83
C GLU A 44 0.07 -1.65 16.74
N GLN A 45 0.82 -2.70 17.09
CA GLN A 45 1.59 -3.53 16.16
C GLN A 45 0.84 -4.80 15.80
N GLU A 46 0.61 -5.03 14.51
CA GLU A 46 -0.12 -6.20 14.03
C GLU A 46 0.58 -7.51 14.37
N ASP A 47 1.89 -7.58 14.15
CA ASP A 47 2.66 -8.81 14.36
C ASP A 47 2.70 -9.23 15.82
N HIS A 48 2.76 -8.27 16.73
CA HIS A 48 2.63 -8.57 18.15
C HIS A 48 1.26 -9.19 18.49
N ALA A 49 0.17 -8.72 17.87
CA ALA A 49 -1.14 -9.35 18.07
C ALA A 49 -1.20 -10.77 17.48
N ARG A 50 -0.57 -11.00 16.32
CA ARG A 50 -0.46 -12.33 15.69
C ARG A 50 0.35 -13.29 16.56
N GLU A 51 1.49 -12.82 17.08
CA GLU A 51 2.39 -13.56 17.96
C GLU A 51 1.71 -13.96 19.27
N VAL A 52 1.04 -13.03 19.96
CA VAL A 52 0.29 -13.35 21.19
C VAL A 52 -0.80 -14.38 20.91
N ARG A 53 -1.55 -14.24 19.81
CA ARG A 53 -2.55 -15.24 19.42
C ARG A 53 -1.91 -16.62 19.19
N ALA A 54 -0.77 -16.68 18.50
CA ALA A 54 -0.06 -17.92 18.22
C ALA A 54 0.46 -18.58 19.51
N SER A 55 1.09 -17.80 20.40
CA SER A 55 1.52 -18.25 21.72
C SER A 55 0.37 -18.82 22.55
N MET A 56 -0.80 -18.15 22.57
CA MET A 56 -1.97 -18.66 23.27
C MET A 56 -2.50 -19.98 22.69
N LEU A 57 -2.42 -20.18 21.38
CA LEU A 57 -2.83 -21.42 20.72
C LEU A 57 -1.82 -22.55 20.97
N ALA A 58 -0.53 -22.25 20.96
CA ALA A 58 0.54 -23.20 21.27
C ALA A 58 0.45 -23.68 22.72
N ASN A 59 0.30 -22.76 23.67
CA ASN A 59 0.07 -23.07 25.09
C ASN A 59 -1.16 -23.96 25.29
N ARG A 60 -2.26 -23.71 24.56
CA ARG A 60 -3.47 -24.54 24.64
C ARG A 60 -3.25 -25.97 24.14
N GLN A 61 -2.29 -26.19 23.25
CA GLN A 61 -1.95 -27.49 22.69
C GLN A 61 -0.76 -28.16 23.38
N GLY A 62 -0.20 -27.54 24.43
CA GLY A 62 0.99 -28.06 25.13
C GLY A 62 2.31 -27.83 24.40
N HIS A 63 2.33 -26.95 23.38
CA HIS A 63 3.52 -26.62 22.59
C HIS A 63 4.10 -25.24 22.95
N GLY A 64 3.87 -24.76 24.18
CA GLY A 64 4.31 -23.43 24.63
C GLY A 64 5.82 -23.25 24.61
N GLU A 65 6.57 -24.27 25.05
CA GLU A 65 8.04 -24.25 25.07
C GLU A 65 8.61 -24.21 23.65
N ALA A 66 8.13 -25.09 22.76
CA ALA A 66 8.52 -25.10 21.35
C ALA A 66 8.20 -23.77 20.64
N PHE A 67 7.10 -23.10 21.00
CA PHE A 67 6.79 -21.77 20.47
C PHE A 67 7.75 -20.70 20.98
N ALA A 68 8.20 -20.79 22.24
CA ALA A 68 9.14 -19.83 22.83
C ALA A 68 10.55 -19.93 22.23
N GLU A 69 10.89 -21.05 21.59
CA GLU A 69 12.13 -21.23 20.83
C GLU A 69 12.09 -20.61 19.43
N LEU A 70 10.89 -20.26 18.92
CA LEU A 70 10.76 -19.60 17.62
C LEU A 70 11.13 -18.12 17.73
N ASP A 71 11.69 -17.60 16.65
CA ASP A 71 11.91 -16.17 16.48
C ASP A 71 10.58 -15.41 16.46
N SER A 72 10.63 -14.12 16.82
CA SER A 72 9.44 -13.26 16.74
C SER A 72 8.97 -13.12 15.29
N PHE A 73 7.68 -12.80 15.10
CA PHE A 73 7.12 -12.63 13.75
C PHE A 73 7.88 -11.59 12.91
N THR A 74 8.35 -10.50 13.52
CA THR A 74 9.12 -9.45 12.84
C THR A 74 10.55 -9.89 12.47
N GLU A 75 11.13 -10.84 13.20
CA GLU A 75 12.42 -11.45 12.82
C GLU A 75 12.21 -12.47 11.70
N MET A 76 11.18 -13.32 11.81
CA MET A 76 10.83 -14.27 10.75
C MET A 76 10.49 -13.58 9.43
N GLU A 77 9.78 -12.44 9.45
CA GLU A 77 9.49 -11.66 8.23
C GLU A 77 10.77 -11.18 7.54
N ARG A 78 11.78 -10.76 8.29
CA ARG A 78 13.08 -10.37 7.73
C ARG A 78 13.85 -11.54 7.11
N GLN A 79 13.66 -12.74 7.66
CA GLN A 79 14.31 -13.94 7.14
C GLN A 79 13.64 -14.44 5.85
N ILE A 80 12.36 -14.10 5.57
CA ILE A 80 11.65 -14.57 4.37
C ILE A 80 12.39 -14.15 3.10
N ASP A 81 12.96 -12.94 3.06
CA ASP A 81 13.69 -12.44 1.90
C ASP A 81 14.98 -13.25 1.63
N ASP A 82 15.54 -13.88 2.67
CA ASP A 82 16.73 -14.74 2.58
C ASP A 82 16.37 -16.22 2.36
N VAL A 83 15.09 -16.58 2.37
CA VAL A 83 14.61 -17.96 2.29
C VAL A 83 13.91 -18.21 0.96
N GLY A 84 14.58 -18.97 0.09
CA GLY A 84 14.04 -19.38 -1.20
C GLY A 84 15.08 -19.21 -2.31
N PRO A 85 14.73 -19.57 -3.56
CA PRO A 85 15.54 -19.16 -4.69
C PRO A 85 15.51 -17.64 -4.82
N SER A 86 16.64 -17.04 -5.17
CA SER A 86 16.67 -15.62 -5.54
C SER A 86 15.80 -15.36 -6.79
N ASP A 87 15.45 -14.09 -7.03
CA ASP A 87 14.75 -13.70 -8.26
C ASP A 87 15.49 -14.18 -9.52
N GLU A 88 16.82 -14.10 -9.51
CA GLU A 88 17.69 -14.61 -10.58
C GLU A 88 17.55 -16.12 -10.75
N GLU A 89 17.72 -16.89 -9.67
CA GLU A 89 17.60 -18.36 -9.70
C GLU A 89 16.20 -18.81 -10.16
N TYR A 90 15.16 -18.09 -9.74
CA TYR A 90 13.78 -18.37 -10.14
C TYR A 90 13.56 -18.08 -11.64
N LEU A 91 14.06 -16.95 -12.15
CA LEU A 91 13.92 -16.56 -13.55
C LEU A 91 14.69 -17.51 -14.47
N GLU A 92 15.94 -17.80 -14.14
CA GLU A 92 16.77 -18.74 -14.90
C GLU A 92 16.20 -20.16 -14.89
N GLY A 93 15.75 -20.63 -13.72
CA GLY A 93 15.05 -21.91 -13.58
C GLY A 93 13.75 -21.98 -14.39
N SER A 94 13.13 -20.82 -14.66
CA SER A 94 11.95 -20.67 -15.52
C SER A 94 12.29 -20.51 -17.01
N GLY A 95 13.58 -20.55 -17.38
CA GLY A 95 14.06 -20.38 -18.75
C GLY A 95 14.07 -18.92 -19.23
N LEU A 96 14.06 -17.96 -18.30
CA LEU A 96 14.19 -16.52 -18.58
C LEU A 96 15.62 -16.06 -18.29
N ASP A 97 16.10 -15.11 -19.10
CA ASP A 97 17.37 -14.43 -18.86
C ASP A 97 17.16 -13.33 -17.81
N ALA A 98 17.69 -13.56 -16.60
CA ALA A 98 17.49 -12.67 -15.47
C ALA A 98 18.08 -11.27 -15.70
N ASP A 99 19.26 -11.18 -16.32
CA ASP A 99 19.90 -9.92 -16.67
C ASP A 99 19.05 -9.13 -17.67
N ALA A 100 18.56 -9.79 -18.73
CA ALA A 100 17.70 -9.15 -19.72
C ALA A 100 16.38 -8.64 -19.13
N VAL A 101 15.82 -9.36 -18.15
CA VAL A 101 14.61 -8.94 -17.41
C VAL A 101 14.91 -7.73 -16.53
N ALA A 102 16.01 -7.73 -15.79
CA ALA A 102 16.43 -6.61 -14.95
C ALA A 102 16.65 -5.34 -15.80
N GLU A 103 17.39 -5.44 -16.90
CA GLU A 103 17.61 -4.34 -17.85
C GLU A 103 16.28 -3.82 -18.44
N ALA A 104 15.33 -4.71 -18.74
CA ALA A 104 14.01 -4.31 -19.22
C ALA A 104 13.23 -3.53 -18.14
N GLY A 105 13.33 -3.96 -16.88
CA GLY A 105 12.74 -3.27 -15.72
C GLY A 105 13.33 -1.88 -15.52
N GLU A 106 14.65 -1.75 -15.55
CA GLU A 106 15.37 -0.46 -15.46
C GLU A 106 14.94 0.49 -16.58
N ARG A 107 14.96 0.02 -17.84
CA ARG A 107 14.48 0.81 -18.98
C ARG A 107 13.03 1.24 -18.84
N ALA A 108 12.16 0.39 -18.28
CA ALA A 108 10.76 0.74 -18.04
C ALA A 108 10.61 1.81 -16.95
N MET A 109 11.40 1.72 -15.87
CA MET A 109 11.45 2.74 -14.81
C MET A 109 12.01 4.07 -15.34
N GLU A 110 13.06 4.04 -16.13
CA GLU A 110 13.61 5.21 -16.83
C GLU A 110 12.63 5.79 -17.86
N ALA A 111 11.86 4.94 -18.55
CA ALA A 111 10.80 5.37 -19.45
C ALA A 111 9.63 6.03 -18.70
N SER A 112 9.35 5.64 -17.45
CA SER A 112 8.46 6.41 -16.55
C SER A 112 9.10 7.71 -16.03
N GLY A 113 10.41 7.88 -16.18
CA GLY A 113 11.12 9.15 -16.11
C GLY A 113 10.84 10.08 -17.30
N SER A 114 10.26 9.59 -18.40
CA SER A 114 9.58 10.47 -19.36
C SER A 114 8.32 11.01 -18.67
N THR A 115 8.45 12.20 -18.08
CA THR A 115 7.37 12.91 -17.42
C THR A 115 6.12 12.80 -18.29
N SER A 116 5.07 12.09 -17.83
CA SER A 116 3.89 11.82 -18.64
C SER A 116 3.35 13.13 -19.23
N ARG A 117 2.67 13.11 -20.38
CA ARG A 117 2.09 14.35 -20.94
C ARG A 117 1.24 15.13 -19.91
N LYS A 118 0.53 14.42 -19.01
CA LYS A 118 -0.19 15.02 -17.88
C LYS A 118 0.76 15.67 -16.87
N GLU A 119 1.86 15.02 -16.50
CA GLU A 119 2.83 15.55 -15.55
C GLU A 119 3.63 16.73 -16.13
N ARG A 120 3.89 16.75 -17.44
CA ARG A 120 4.47 17.92 -18.13
C ARG A 120 3.53 19.14 -18.05
N VAL A 121 2.22 18.93 -18.16
CA VAL A 121 1.22 19.99 -17.95
C VAL A 121 1.20 20.46 -16.49
N ARG A 122 1.26 19.55 -15.50
CA ARG A 122 1.36 19.95 -14.09
C ARG A 122 2.65 20.71 -13.78
N ARG A 123 3.76 20.32 -14.39
CA ARG A 123 5.04 21.01 -14.29
C ARG A 123 4.94 22.41 -14.89
N ALA A 124 4.33 22.55 -16.06
CA ALA A 124 4.10 23.86 -16.68
C ALA A 124 3.27 24.80 -15.78
N VAL A 125 2.22 24.32 -15.12
CA VAL A 125 1.44 25.13 -14.16
C VAL A 125 2.29 25.62 -12.97
N ARG A 126 3.30 24.84 -12.54
CA ARG A 126 4.20 25.23 -11.44
C ARG A 126 5.30 26.20 -11.85
N GLU A 127 5.77 26.10 -13.09
CA GLU A 127 6.93 26.84 -13.59
C GLU A 127 6.57 28.16 -14.26
N CYS A 128 5.33 28.37 -14.71
CA CYS A 128 4.88 29.65 -15.26
C CYS A 128 4.66 30.68 -14.14
N ASP A 129 5.28 31.87 -14.27
CA ASP A 129 5.11 32.99 -13.33
C ASP A 129 3.63 33.41 -13.17
N GLU A 130 2.90 33.46 -14.29
CA GLU A 130 1.46 33.56 -14.33
C GLU A 130 0.90 32.40 -15.16
N ALA A 131 0.38 31.38 -14.48
CA ALA A 131 -0.09 30.13 -15.08
C ALA A 131 -1.43 30.30 -15.81
N THR A 132 -1.47 31.19 -16.81
CA THR A 132 -2.60 31.31 -17.73
C THR A 132 -2.69 30.11 -18.67
N ALA A 133 -3.87 29.85 -19.24
CA ALA A 133 -4.05 28.77 -20.21
C ALA A 133 -3.02 28.83 -21.35
N ASP A 134 -2.76 30.01 -21.90
CA ASP A 134 -1.86 30.19 -23.04
C ASP A 134 -0.38 30.13 -22.63
N ALA A 135 -0.02 30.61 -21.43
CA ALA A 135 1.34 30.46 -20.89
C ALA A 135 1.67 28.97 -20.66
N VAL A 136 0.74 28.23 -20.05
CA VAL A 136 0.90 26.79 -19.79
C VAL A 136 0.95 26.00 -21.10
N VAL A 137 0.12 26.34 -22.08
CA VAL A 137 0.15 25.72 -23.42
C VAL A 137 1.48 25.95 -24.11
N SER A 138 2.00 27.19 -24.08
CA SER A 138 3.28 27.52 -24.71
C SER A 138 4.43 26.78 -24.05
N HIS A 139 4.48 26.78 -22.71
CA HIS A 139 5.52 26.10 -21.93
C HIS A 139 5.50 24.57 -22.10
N ALA A 140 4.30 23.98 -22.21
CA ALA A 140 4.12 22.55 -22.43
C ALA A 140 4.44 22.15 -23.89
N ALA A 141 4.15 23.01 -24.86
CA ALA A 141 4.47 22.80 -26.28
C ALA A 141 5.98 22.76 -26.53
N GLU A 142 6.76 23.63 -25.88
CA GLU A 142 8.24 23.58 -25.88
C GLU A 142 8.79 22.22 -25.41
N ARG A 143 8.01 21.51 -24.60
CA ARG A 143 8.33 20.19 -24.02
C ARG A 143 7.59 19.05 -24.73
N GLY A 144 7.07 19.30 -25.94
CA GLY A 144 6.48 18.29 -26.81
C GLY A 144 5.07 17.84 -26.40
N VAL A 145 4.33 18.65 -25.65
CA VAL A 145 2.92 18.38 -25.34
C VAL A 145 2.03 19.16 -26.30
N ASP A 146 1.08 18.46 -26.91
CA ASP A 146 0.10 19.07 -27.81
C ASP A 146 -0.74 20.17 -27.11
N PRO A 147 -0.97 21.33 -27.76
CA PRO A 147 -1.77 22.42 -27.21
C PRO A 147 -3.22 22.06 -26.85
N GLU A 148 -3.90 21.27 -27.67
CA GLU A 148 -5.27 20.84 -27.41
C GLU A 148 -5.31 19.88 -26.22
N TYR A 149 -4.36 18.94 -26.16
CA TYR A 149 -4.17 18.05 -25.03
C TYR A 149 -3.95 18.83 -23.72
N THR A 150 -3.13 19.88 -23.76
CA THR A 150 -2.82 20.72 -22.58
C THR A 150 -4.07 21.41 -22.04
N ARG A 151 -4.86 22.06 -22.91
CA ARG A 151 -6.12 22.71 -22.52
C ARG A 151 -7.13 21.72 -21.93
N LYS A 152 -7.29 20.56 -22.58
CA LYS A 152 -8.18 19.49 -22.09
C LYS A 152 -7.72 18.95 -20.74
N THR A 153 -6.42 18.86 -20.51
CA THR A 153 -5.83 18.40 -19.25
C THR A 153 -6.06 19.41 -18.13
N LEU A 154 -5.88 20.70 -18.36
CA LEU A 154 -6.19 21.76 -17.39
C LEU A 154 -7.64 21.71 -16.94
N GLN A 155 -8.59 21.59 -17.88
CA GLN A 155 -10.01 21.43 -17.54
C GLN A 155 -10.28 20.18 -16.71
N LYS A 156 -9.61 19.07 -17.01
CA LYS A 156 -9.74 17.82 -16.23
C LYS A 156 -9.20 17.97 -14.82
N LEU A 157 -8.06 18.65 -14.63
CA LEU A 157 -7.47 18.89 -13.32
C LEU A 157 -8.44 19.69 -12.43
N VAL A 158 -9.09 20.72 -12.98
CA VAL A 158 -10.10 21.50 -12.26
C VAL A 158 -11.33 20.64 -11.91
N ARG A 159 -11.86 19.88 -12.87
CA ARG A 159 -13.01 18.98 -12.63
C ARG A 159 -12.72 17.91 -11.59
N ALA A 160 -11.48 17.44 -11.52
CA ALA A 160 -11.05 16.42 -10.57
C ALA A 160 -10.73 17.01 -9.17
N GLY A 161 -10.75 18.34 -9.01
CA GLY A 161 -10.32 18.99 -7.76
C GLY A 161 -8.81 18.91 -7.52
N GLU A 162 -8.01 18.67 -8.56
CA GLU A 162 -6.53 18.68 -8.51
C GLU A 162 -5.95 20.09 -8.77
N ALA A 163 -6.78 21.02 -9.25
CA ALA A 163 -6.40 22.41 -9.51
C ALA A 163 -7.61 23.34 -9.34
N THR A 164 -7.33 24.62 -9.10
CA THR A 164 -8.31 25.70 -9.18
C THR A 164 -8.01 26.59 -10.37
N GLU A 165 -9.05 27.17 -10.96
CA GLU A 165 -8.94 28.18 -12.00
C GLU A 165 -9.66 29.44 -11.53
N ASN A 166 -8.99 30.59 -11.62
CA ASN A 166 -9.55 31.88 -11.27
C ASN A 166 -9.11 32.92 -12.31
N ARG A 167 -10.08 33.48 -13.04
CA ARG A 167 -9.86 34.52 -14.07
C ARG A 167 -8.83 34.11 -15.13
N GLY A 168 -8.82 32.84 -15.51
CA GLY A 168 -7.92 32.26 -16.51
C GLY A 168 -6.57 31.81 -15.97
N VAL A 169 -6.30 31.98 -14.68
CA VAL A 169 -5.05 31.55 -14.02
C VAL A 169 -5.27 30.25 -13.26
N TYR A 170 -4.42 29.26 -13.52
CA TYR A 170 -4.49 27.93 -12.90
C TYR A 170 -3.56 27.82 -11.70
N ARG A 171 -4.00 27.13 -10.64
CA ARG A 171 -3.18 26.79 -9.48
C ARG A 171 -3.45 25.35 -9.06
N LEU A 172 -2.41 24.53 -8.91
CA LEU A 172 -2.54 23.17 -8.39
C LEU A 172 -2.90 23.20 -6.90
N LEU A 173 -3.69 22.22 -6.46
CA LEU A 173 -4.09 22.01 -5.06
C LEU A 173 -3.17 21.00 -4.36
#